data_AF-A0A1A5YLN2-F1
#
_entry.id   AF-A0A1A5YLN2-F1
#
_cell.length_a   1.000
_cell.length_b   1.000
_cell.length_c   1.000
_cell.angle_alpha   90.00
_cell.angle_beta   90.00
_cell.angle_gamma   90.00
#
_symmetry.space_group_name_H-M   'P 1'
#
loop_
_entity.id
_entity.type
_entity.pdbx_description
1 polymer ?
#
loop_
_entity_poly.entity_id
_entity_poly.type
_entity_poly.pdbx_seq_one_letter_code
_entity_poly.pdbx_strand_id
1 'polypeptide(L)'
;MRVTKEPEERRNEILDAADKLFGEKGFDGTTTNDILKMVGIARGTLYYHFKSKEDIMDALIERYNVRLLDAAKQIASDQSIPVNERITRVVLAMNLGGGDSDKEIMEHIHKPQNALMHQKIQKAVIGGVTPILADIIREGIQQGVYETPYPHECMEMVIVYANVIFDEQMIEIAEEERATRIQAFIFNVERLLGTKSGSLLSHIMPLFQKESGGATK
;
A
#
# COMPACT_ATOMS: atom_id res chain seq x y z
N MET A 1 15.50 19.93 -33.81
CA MET A 1 16.22 20.32 -32.57
C MET A 1 15.95 19.23 -31.54
N ARG A 2 16.97 18.45 -31.11
CA ARG A 2 16.80 17.47 -30.03
C ARG A 2 16.76 18.26 -28.73
N VAL A 3 15.58 18.45 -28.16
CA VAL A 3 15.44 19.02 -26.80
C VAL A 3 15.99 17.98 -25.84
N THR A 4 17.16 18.24 -25.27
CA THR A 4 17.72 17.46 -24.17
C THR A 4 16.92 17.80 -22.93
N LYS A 5 15.95 16.93 -22.59
CA LYS A 5 15.25 16.95 -21.32
C LYS A 5 16.20 16.61 -20.18
N GLU A 6 15.91 17.11 -18.97
CA GLU A 6 16.71 16.79 -17.80
C GLU A 6 16.68 15.28 -17.51
N PRO A 7 17.77 14.69 -16.97
CA PRO A 7 17.85 13.26 -16.71
C PRO A 7 16.69 12.72 -15.84
N GLU A 8 16.20 13.51 -14.88
CA GLU A 8 15.06 13.11 -14.04
C GLU A 8 13.73 13.12 -14.79
N GLU A 9 13.48 14.11 -15.65
CA GLU A 9 12.28 14.15 -16.50
C GLU A 9 12.22 12.89 -17.37
N ARG A 10 13.35 12.53 -17.97
CA ARG A 10 13.45 11.31 -18.80
C ARG A 10 13.20 10.05 -18.00
N ARG A 11 13.75 9.98 -16.78
CA ARG A 11 13.55 8.85 -15.88
C ARG A 11 12.07 8.70 -15.54
N ASN A 12 11.38 9.80 -15.25
CA ASN A 12 9.95 9.78 -14.94
C ASN A 12 9.09 9.38 -16.14
N GLU A 13 9.39 9.85 -17.35
CA GLU A 13 8.70 9.40 -18.58
C GLU A 13 8.78 7.89 -18.77
N ILE A 14 9.96 7.30 -18.50
CA ILE A 14 10.15 5.84 -18.59
C ILE A 14 9.30 5.13 -17.54
N LEU A 15 9.28 5.65 -16.30
CA LEU A 15 8.46 5.07 -15.22
C LEU A 15 6.97 5.18 -15.54
N ASP A 16 6.48 6.32 -16.04
CA ASP A 16 5.07 6.50 -16.40
C ASP A 16 4.62 5.56 -17.53
N ALA A 17 5.48 5.33 -18.53
CA ALA A 17 5.20 4.36 -19.58
C ALA A 17 5.23 2.92 -19.06
N ALA A 18 6.19 2.60 -18.20
CA ALA A 18 6.30 1.27 -17.59
C ALA A 18 5.11 0.95 -16.68
N ASP A 19 4.72 1.89 -15.83
CA ASP A 19 3.54 1.82 -14.96
C ASP A 19 2.29 1.45 -15.76
N LYS A 20 2.00 2.23 -16.80
CA LYS A 20 0.87 1.98 -17.69
C LYS A 20 0.93 0.61 -18.38
N LEU A 21 2.08 0.22 -18.91
CA LEU A 21 2.22 -1.09 -19.58
C LEU A 21 2.11 -2.25 -18.61
N PHE A 22 2.63 -2.11 -17.38
CA PHE A 22 2.52 -3.12 -16.34
C PHE A 22 1.08 -3.27 -15.85
N GLY A 23 0.31 -2.18 -15.75
CA GLY A 23 -1.14 -2.24 -15.47
C GLY A 23 -1.92 -2.93 -16.60
N GLU A 24 -1.64 -2.60 -17.86
CA GLU A 24 -2.41 -3.14 -19.00
C GLU A 24 -2.07 -4.60 -19.36
N LYS A 25 -0.80 -5.01 -19.22
CA LYS A 25 -0.29 -6.31 -19.74
C LYS A 25 0.33 -7.19 -18.66
N GLY A 26 0.40 -6.71 -17.43
CA GLY A 26 1.22 -7.30 -16.38
C GLY A 26 2.72 -7.09 -16.58
N PHE A 27 3.47 -7.35 -15.51
CA PHE A 27 4.93 -7.28 -15.53
C PHE A 27 5.55 -8.25 -16.55
N ASP A 28 5.15 -9.52 -16.56
CA ASP A 28 5.70 -10.55 -17.44
C ASP A 28 5.40 -10.29 -18.92
N GLY A 29 4.19 -9.80 -19.22
CA GLY A 29 3.74 -9.48 -20.57
C GLY A 29 4.36 -8.22 -21.18
N THR A 30 5.12 -7.46 -20.41
CA THR A 30 5.77 -6.21 -20.84
C THR A 30 7.27 -6.41 -21.05
N THR A 31 7.78 -5.93 -22.19
CA THR A 31 9.22 -5.91 -22.50
C THR A 31 9.82 -4.51 -22.39
N THR A 32 11.13 -4.40 -22.19
CA THR A 32 11.82 -3.09 -22.26
C THR A 32 11.69 -2.43 -23.63
N ASN A 33 11.52 -3.21 -24.71
CA ASN A 33 11.26 -2.66 -26.04
C ASN A 33 9.87 -2.03 -26.16
N ASP A 34 8.86 -2.54 -25.43
CA ASP A 34 7.53 -1.92 -25.41
C ASP A 34 7.59 -0.56 -24.73
N ILE A 35 8.29 -0.47 -23.60
CA ILE A 35 8.53 0.79 -22.87
C ILE A 35 9.31 1.77 -23.77
N LEU A 36 10.39 1.33 -24.42
CA LEU A 36 11.14 2.15 -25.39
C LEU A 36 10.26 2.74 -26.49
N LYS A 37 9.40 1.91 -27.09
CA LYS A 37 8.50 2.31 -28.17
C LYS A 37 7.44 3.30 -27.68
N MET A 38 6.90 3.07 -26.48
CA MET A 38 5.88 3.94 -25.89
C MET A 38 6.40 5.34 -25.58
N VAL A 39 7.61 5.44 -25.02
CA VAL A 39 8.23 6.74 -24.72
C VAL A 39 8.83 7.39 -25.99
N GLY A 40 9.14 6.59 -27.01
CA GLY A 40 9.77 7.08 -28.25
C GLY A 40 11.26 7.39 -28.08
N ILE A 41 11.99 6.59 -27.29
CA ILE A 41 13.41 6.81 -26.97
C ILE A 41 14.30 5.72 -27.55
N ALA A 42 15.59 6.05 -27.75
CA ALA A 42 16.57 5.07 -28.20
C ALA A 42 16.94 4.10 -27.07
N ARG A 43 17.27 2.84 -27.43
CA ARG A 43 17.65 1.78 -26.49
C ARG A 43 18.69 2.23 -25.45
N GLY A 44 19.76 2.89 -25.90
CA GLY A 44 20.81 3.39 -25.01
C GLY A 44 20.33 4.41 -23.96
N THR A 45 19.24 5.13 -24.24
CA THR A 45 18.65 6.10 -23.29
C THR A 45 17.97 5.37 -22.13
N LEU A 46 17.21 4.30 -22.41
CA LEU A 46 16.59 3.51 -21.35
C LEU A 46 17.65 2.83 -20.48
N TYR A 47 18.65 2.20 -21.10
CA TYR A 47 19.72 1.51 -20.38
C TYR A 47 20.67 2.45 -19.61
N TYR A 48 20.66 3.75 -19.93
CA TYR A 48 21.34 4.76 -19.11
C TYR A 48 20.63 4.96 -17.77
N HIS A 49 19.29 4.89 -17.73
CA HIS A 49 18.50 5.08 -16.51
C HIS A 49 18.24 3.77 -15.74
N PHE A 50 18.03 2.66 -16.43
CA PHE A 50 17.63 1.38 -15.82
C PHE A 50 18.34 0.21 -16.50
N LYS A 51 18.98 -0.67 -15.72
CA LYS A 51 19.77 -1.78 -16.29
C LYS A 51 18.91 -2.95 -16.73
N SER A 52 17.70 -3.06 -16.18
CA SER A 52 16.80 -4.19 -16.38
C SER A 52 15.33 -3.75 -16.25
N LYS A 53 14.39 -4.67 -16.54
CA LYS A 53 12.96 -4.44 -16.32
C LYS A 53 12.63 -4.43 -14.83
N GLU A 54 13.37 -5.22 -14.07
CA GLU A 54 13.32 -5.33 -12.62
C GLU A 54 13.76 -4.02 -11.95
N ASP A 55 14.82 -3.37 -12.46
CA ASP A 55 15.27 -2.05 -11.97
C ASP A 55 14.18 -0.97 -12.16
N ILE A 56 13.43 -1.04 -13.28
CA ILE A 56 12.30 -0.14 -13.55
C ILE A 56 11.19 -0.39 -12.53
N MET A 57 10.86 -1.66 -12.27
CA MET A 57 9.86 -2.02 -11.28
C MET A 57 10.25 -1.60 -9.87
N ASP A 58 11.51 -1.83 -9.46
CA ASP A 58 12.01 -1.39 -8.15
C ASP A 58 11.87 0.13 -7.97
N ALA A 59 12.17 0.88 -9.02
CA ALA A 59 11.98 2.33 -9.03
C ALA A 59 10.51 2.75 -9.00
N LEU A 60 9.59 1.98 -9.59
CA LEU A 60 8.15 2.20 -9.46
C LEU A 60 7.67 1.93 -8.04
N ILE A 61 8.05 0.79 -7.45
CA ILE A 61 7.73 0.44 -6.05
C ILE A 61 8.20 1.56 -5.12
N GLU A 62 9.44 2.04 -5.28
CA GLU A 62 9.94 3.15 -4.48
C GLU A 62 9.12 4.43 -4.68
N ARG A 63 8.74 4.75 -5.92
CA ARG A 63 7.89 5.90 -6.23
C ARG A 63 6.52 5.79 -5.55
N TYR A 64 5.91 4.61 -5.53
CA TYR A 64 4.64 4.39 -4.82
C TYR A 64 4.83 4.49 -3.31
N ASN A 65 5.89 3.89 -2.76
CA ASN A 65 6.19 3.96 -1.33
C ASN A 65 6.35 5.40 -0.85
N VAL A 66 7.07 6.24 -1.60
CA VAL A 66 7.22 7.67 -1.27
C VAL A 66 5.86 8.37 -1.24
N ARG A 67 5.02 8.19 -2.28
CA ARG A 67 3.68 8.79 -2.34
C ARG A 67 2.78 8.30 -1.20
N LEU A 68 2.80 7.01 -0.92
CA LEU A 68 2.03 6.38 0.15
C LEU A 68 2.44 6.96 1.51
N LEU A 69 3.75 7.04 1.78
CA LEU A 69 4.25 7.58 3.03
C LEU A 69 3.95 9.06 3.20
N ASP A 70 4.03 9.84 2.13
CA ASP A 70 3.68 11.27 2.17
C ASP A 70 2.18 11.46 2.45
N ALA A 71 1.32 10.69 1.78
CA ALA A 71 -0.11 10.71 2.07
C ALA A 71 -0.42 10.28 3.51
N ALA A 72 0.20 9.20 3.99
CA ALA A 72 0.05 8.72 5.36
C ALA A 72 0.51 9.78 6.38
N LYS A 73 1.64 10.44 6.15
CA LYS A 73 2.14 11.54 7.02
C LYS A 73 1.21 12.74 7.01
N GLN A 74 0.68 13.13 5.85
CA GLN A 74 -0.29 14.23 5.75
C GLN A 74 -1.55 13.93 6.57
N ILE A 75 -2.11 12.73 6.42
CA ILE A 75 -3.27 12.29 7.22
C ILE A 75 -2.92 12.24 8.71
N ALA A 76 -1.77 11.65 9.06
CA ALA A 76 -1.34 11.50 10.45
C ALA A 76 -1.09 12.85 11.14
N SER A 77 -0.66 13.87 10.41
CA SER A 77 -0.38 15.21 10.95
C SER A 77 -1.60 16.13 11.00
N ASP A 78 -2.72 15.75 10.39
CA ASP A 78 -3.94 16.56 10.39
C ASP A 78 -4.69 16.44 11.73
N GLN A 79 -4.38 17.39 12.62
CA GLN A 79 -4.97 17.48 13.96
C GLN A 79 -6.46 17.85 13.97
N SER A 80 -7.05 18.18 12.81
CA SER A 80 -8.52 18.37 12.72
C SER A 80 -9.27 17.04 12.72
N ILE A 81 -8.55 15.92 12.50
CA ILE A 81 -9.11 14.57 12.43
C ILE A 81 -8.81 13.82 13.74
N PRO A 82 -9.82 13.23 14.40
CA PRO A 82 -9.63 12.36 15.57
C PRO A 82 -8.65 11.19 15.31
N VAL A 83 -7.91 10.77 16.34
CA VAL A 83 -6.84 9.74 16.22
C VAL A 83 -7.32 8.42 15.61
N ASN A 84 -8.48 7.93 16.03
CA ASN A 84 -9.15 6.74 15.51
C ASN A 84 -9.47 6.86 14.02
N GLU A 85 -9.96 8.02 13.59
CA GLU A 85 -10.27 8.26 12.18
C GLU A 85 -9.01 8.42 11.32
N ARG A 86 -7.94 9.04 11.85
CA ARG A 86 -6.65 9.09 11.15
C ARG A 86 -6.08 7.70 10.88
N ILE A 87 -6.14 6.79 11.85
CA ILE A 87 -5.69 5.39 11.66
C ILE A 87 -6.44 4.75 10.49
N THR A 88 -7.78 4.79 10.52
CA THR A 88 -8.61 4.23 9.43
C THR A 88 -8.28 4.89 8.09
N ARG A 89 -8.11 6.21 8.04
CA ARG A 89 -7.77 6.93 6.79
C ARG A 89 -6.37 6.56 6.26
N VAL A 90 -5.38 6.39 7.13
CA VAL A 90 -4.04 5.90 6.73
C VAL A 90 -4.14 4.49 6.14
N VAL A 91 -4.86 3.58 6.80
CA VAL A 91 -5.05 2.21 6.30
C VAL A 91 -5.82 2.20 4.98
N LEU A 92 -6.87 3.02 4.84
CA LEU A 92 -7.57 3.19 3.57
C LEU A 92 -6.65 3.72 2.48
N ALA A 93 -5.75 4.66 2.77
CA ALA A 93 -4.78 5.17 1.80
C ALA A 93 -3.76 4.10 1.36
N MET A 94 -3.47 3.10 2.20
CA MET A 94 -2.68 1.92 1.81
C MET A 94 -3.45 1.03 0.83
N ASN A 95 -4.72 0.75 1.11
CA ASN A 95 -5.56 -0.12 0.27
C ASN A 95 -6.04 0.58 -1.01
N LEU A 96 -6.12 1.91 -1.00
CA LEU A 96 -6.59 2.76 -2.10
C LEU A 96 -5.46 3.57 -2.73
N GLY A 97 -4.21 3.15 -2.54
CA GLY A 97 -3.01 3.88 -2.91
C GLY A 97 -2.83 4.04 -4.42
N GLY A 98 -3.66 4.88 -5.02
CA GLY A 98 -3.53 5.47 -6.34
C GLY A 98 -4.76 5.31 -7.23
N GLY A 99 -4.79 6.05 -8.34
CA GLY A 99 -5.90 6.03 -9.30
C GLY A 99 -6.12 4.65 -9.92
N ASP A 100 -7.05 4.52 -10.89
CA ASP A 100 -7.34 3.23 -11.53
C ASP A 100 -6.07 2.49 -12.02
N SER A 101 -5.04 3.22 -12.44
CA SER A 101 -3.72 2.68 -12.82
C SER A 101 -2.96 1.97 -11.70
N ASP A 102 -3.00 2.52 -10.48
CA ASP A 102 -2.21 2.01 -9.35
C ASP A 102 -2.90 0.79 -8.73
N LYS A 103 -4.22 0.63 -8.92
CA LYS A 103 -4.93 -0.61 -8.59
C LYS A 103 -4.59 -1.74 -9.57
N GLU A 104 -4.62 -1.45 -10.88
CA GLU A 104 -4.28 -2.43 -11.91
C GLU A 104 -2.85 -2.97 -11.75
N ILE A 105 -1.87 -2.10 -11.48
CA ILE A 105 -0.49 -2.56 -11.27
C ILE A 105 -0.36 -3.42 -10.00
N MET A 106 -1.06 -3.09 -8.93
CA MET A 106 -1.00 -3.85 -7.67
C MET A 106 -1.61 -5.25 -7.82
N GLU A 107 -2.70 -5.40 -8.57
CA GLU A 107 -3.25 -6.73 -8.93
C GLU A 107 -2.22 -7.61 -9.65
N HIS A 108 -1.40 -7.00 -10.50
CA HIS A 108 -0.33 -7.71 -11.21
C HIS A 108 0.89 -7.98 -10.34
N ILE A 109 1.29 -7.03 -9.49
CA ILE A 109 2.40 -7.18 -8.55
C ILE A 109 2.08 -8.28 -7.53
N HIS A 110 0.81 -8.45 -7.18
CA HIS A 110 0.43 -9.41 -6.16
C HIS A 110 0.39 -10.88 -6.62
N LYS A 111 0.62 -11.17 -7.90
CA LYS A 111 0.64 -12.56 -8.40
C LYS A 111 1.78 -13.38 -7.79
N PRO A 112 1.61 -14.70 -7.57
CA PRO A 112 2.64 -15.56 -6.94
C PRO A 112 4.00 -15.52 -7.63
N GLN A 113 4.02 -15.40 -8.96
CA GLN A 113 5.25 -15.26 -9.75
C GLN A 113 6.07 -13.98 -9.43
N ASN A 114 5.43 -12.98 -8.82
CA ASN A 114 6.03 -11.70 -8.44
C ASN A 114 6.31 -11.63 -6.92
N ALA A 115 6.46 -12.77 -6.24
CA ALA A 115 6.66 -12.86 -4.79
C ALA A 115 7.76 -11.94 -4.22
N LEU A 116 8.85 -11.71 -4.97
CA LEU A 116 9.92 -10.79 -4.55
C LEU A 116 9.43 -9.32 -4.46
N MET A 117 8.53 -8.91 -5.35
CA MET A 117 7.95 -7.56 -5.35
C MET A 117 7.02 -7.38 -4.16
N HIS A 118 6.15 -8.37 -3.93
CA HIS A 118 5.32 -8.50 -2.73
C HIS A 118 6.15 -8.31 -1.45
N GLN A 119 7.26 -9.05 -1.34
CA GLN A 119 8.15 -8.95 -0.19
C GLN A 119 8.74 -7.54 -0.02
N LYS A 120 9.09 -6.85 -1.12
CA LYS A 120 9.60 -5.47 -1.09
C LYS A 120 8.54 -4.48 -0.62
N ILE A 121 7.30 -4.59 -1.12
CA ILE A 121 6.18 -3.75 -0.71
C ILE A 121 5.86 -3.98 0.77
N GLN A 122 5.74 -5.23 1.20
CA GLN A 122 5.49 -5.56 2.61
C GLN A 122 6.57 -4.98 3.52
N LYS A 123 7.85 -5.09 3.15
CA LYS A 123 8.96 -4.50 3.91
C LYS A 123 8.85 -2.98 3.99
N ALA A 124 8.46 -2.30 2.91
CA ALA A 124 8.30 -0.85 2.88
C ALA A 124 7.11 -0.39 3.73
N VAL A 125 5.99 -1.11 3.66
CA VAL A 125 4.80 -0.86 4.49
C VAL A 125 5.13 -1.04 5.97
N ILE A 126 5.74 -2.17 6.35
CA ILE A 126 6.09 -2.45 7.74
C ILE A 126 7.12 -1.43 8.26
N GLY A 127 8.15 -1.12 7.48
CA GLY A 127 9.20 -0.19 7.89
C GLY A 127 8.82 1.28 7.86
N GLY A 128 7.84 1.66 7.02
CA GLY A 128 7.49 3.05 6.78
C GLY A 128 6.16 3.49 7.40
N VAL A 129 5.10 2.69 7.23
CA VAL A 129 3.75 3.06 7.69
C VAL A 129 3.54 2.71 9.16
N THR A 130 4.09 1.59 9.65
CA THR A 130 3.95 1.18 11.06
C THR A 130 4.43 2.27 12.03
N PRO A 131 5.58 2.94 11.83
CA PRO A 131 5.98 4.07 12.68
C PRO A 131 4.98 5.22 12.70
N ILE A 132 4.39 5.56 11.55
CA ILE A 132 3.40 6.64 11.43
C ILE A 132 2.15 6.31 12.25
N LEU A 133 1.65 5.08 12.13
CA LEU A 133 0.51 4.61 12.92
C LEU A 133 0.85 4.58 14.42
N ALA A 134 2.06 4.13 14.78
CA ALA A 134 2.52 4.12 16.16
C ALA A 134 2.57 5.54 16.77
N ASP A 135 2.93 6.56 15.99
CA ASP A 135 2.87 7.96 16.43
C ASP A 135 1.44 8.42 16.71
N ILE A 136 0.47 8.02 15.88
CA ILE A 136 -0.95 8.30 16.16
C ILE A 136 -1.41 7.59 17.45
N ILE A 137 -0.97 6.36 17.70
CA ILE A 137 -1.26 5.66 18.97
C ILE A 137 -0.64 6.40 20.15
N ARG A 138 0.62 6.84 20.06
CA ARG A 138 1.27 7.65 21.11
C ARG A 138 0.48 8.92 21.41
N GLU A 139 -0.04 9.58 20.39
CA GLU A 139 -0.90 10.75 20.55
C GLU A 139 -2.21 10.38 21.26
N GLY A 140 -2.87 9.28 20.87
CA GLY A 140 -4.08 8.81 21.53
C GLY A 140 -3.85 8.36 22.98
N ILE A 141 -2.65 7.88 23.33
CA ILE A 141 -2.25 7.62 24.73
C ILE A 141 -2.21 8.93 25.52
N GLN A 142 -1.62 9.99 24.96
CA GLN A 142 -1.60 11.31 25.61
C GLN A 142 -3.00 11.89 25.81
N GLN A 143 -3.93 11.56 24.91
CA GLN A 143 -5.34 11.95 25.00
C GLN A 143 -6.18 11.03 25.91
N GLY A 144 -5.61 9.95 26.44
CA GLY A 144 -6.33 8.96 27.26
C GLY A 144 -7.31 8.08 26.47
N VAL A 145 -7.17 8.02 25.14
CA VAL A 145 -7.98 7.19 24.24
C VAL A 145 -7.46 5.74 24.22
N TYR A 146 -6.14 5.56 24.33
CA TYR A 146 -5.45 4.27 24.33
C TYR A 146 -4.66 4.07 25.61
N GLU A 147 -4.49 2.82 26.02
CA GLU A 147 -3.72 2.44 27.21
C GLU A 147 -2.84 1.22 26.87
N THR A 148 -1.72 1.47 26.19
CA THR A 148 -0.74 0.41 25.88
C THR A 148 0.69 0.90 26.10
N PRO A 149 1.56 0.09 26.71
CA PRO A 149 2.98 0.42 26.84
C PRO A 149 3.77 0.16 25.55
N TYR A 150 3.18 -0.48 24.54
CA TYR A 150 3.87 -0.96 23.33
C TYR A 150 3.21 -0.48 22.02
N PRO A 151 3.13 0.85 21.78
CA PRO A 151 2.37 1.41 20.65
C PRO A 151 2.88 0.92 19.28
N HIS A 152 4.20 0.75 19.12
CA HIS A 152 4.78 0.31 17.86
C HIS A 152 4.50 -1.17 17.60
N GLU A 153 4.76 -2.01 18.59
CA GLU A 153 4.59 -3.46 18.52
C GLU A 153 3.13 -3.84 18.32
N CYS A 154 2.20 -3.13 18.97
CA CYS A 154 0.77 -3.32 18.73
C CYS A 154 0.42 -3.04 17.26
N MET A 155 0.89 -1.92 16.69
CA MET A 155 0.61 -1.61 15.28
C MET A 155 1.30 -2.56 14.32
N GLU A 156 2.51 -3.03 14.64
CA GLU A 156 3.22 -4.04 13.86
C GLU A 156 2.41 -5.34 13.79
N MET A 157 1.95 -5.86 14.93
CA MET A 157 1.11 -7.07 14.98
C MET A 157 -0.19 -6.89 14.19
N VAL A 158 -0.86 -5.74 14.35
CA VAL A 158 -2.11 -5.43 13.67
C VAL A 158 -1.93 -5.39 12.16
N ILE A 159 -0.90 -4.70 11.66
CA ILE A 159 -0.62 -4.55 10.23
C ILE A 159 -0.17 -5.87 9.61
N VAL A 160 0.72 -6.62 10.27
CA VAL A 160 1.18 -7.91 9.76
C VAL A 160 0.03 -8.91 9.69
N TYR A 161 -0.80 -8.99 10.74
CA TYR A 161 -1.97 -9.86 10.71
C TYR A 161 -2.95 -9.44 9.61
N ALA A 162 -3.29 -8.16 9.53
CA ALA A 162 -4.28 -7.67 8.58
C ALA A 162 -3.85 -7.90 7.13
N ASN A 163 -2.59 -7.61 6.80
CA ASN A 163 -2.04 -7.73 5.45
C ASN A 163 -1.92 -9.20 4.97
N VAL A 164 -1.91 -10.17 5.88
CA VAL A 164 -1.76 -11.58 5.52
C VAL A 164 -3.10 -12.32 5.58
N ILE A 165 -3.85 -12.14 6.67
CA ILE A 165 -5.09 -12.88 6.88
C ILE A 165 -6.21 -12.35 5.98
N PHE A 166 -6.27 -11.04 5.72
CA PHE A 166 -7.33 -10.47 4.89
C PHE A 166 -6.90 -10.27 3.43
N ASP A 167 -5.74 -10.79 3.03
CA ASP A 167 -5.35 -10.89 1.62
C ASP A 167 -5.81 -12.24 1.07
N GLU A 168 -6.87 -12.21 0.24
CA GLU A 168 -7.47 -13.40 -0.38
C GLU A 168 -6.48 -14.20 -1.25
N GLN A 169 -5.40 -13.55 -1.73
CA GLN A 169 -4.36 -14.23 -2.51
C GLN A 169 -3.38 -15.02 -1.64
N MET A 170 -3.28 -14.67 -0.34
CA MET A 170 -2.40 -15.33 0.62
C MET A 170 -3.13 -16.45 1.36
N ILE A 171 -4.37 -16.21 1.79
CA ILE A 171 -5.16 -17.17 2.55
C ILE A 171 -6.60 -17.18 2.04
N GLU A 172 -7.02 -18.32 1.50
CA GLU A 172 -8.43 -18.56 1.19
C GLU A 172 -9.21 -18.75 2.49
N ILE A 173 -10.12 -17.82 2.76
CA ILE A 173 -11.03 -17.87 3.90
C ILE A 173 -12.43 -18.10 3.37
N ALA A 174 -13.13 -19.09 3.91
CA ALA A 174 -14.54 -19.27 3.60
C ALA A 174 -15.34 -18.02 4.02
N GLU A 175 -16.23 -17.54 3.16
CA GLU A 175 -17.08 -16.36 3.43
C GLU A 175 -17.76 -16.42 4.81
N GLU A 176 -18.19 -17.61 5.22
CA GLU A 176 -18.83 -17.86 6.52
C GLU A 176 -17.89 -17.58 7.72
N GLU A 177 -16.57 -17.77 7.56
CA GLU A 177 -15.57 -17.48 8.58
C GLU A 177 -15.09 -16.03 8.58
N ARG A 178 -15.20 -15.33 7.44
CA ARG A 178 -14.66 -13.97 7.24
C ARG A 178 -15.21 -12.99 8.28
N ALA A 179 -16.53 -13.01 8.50
CA ALA A 179 -17.19 -12.15 9.48
C ALA A 179 -16.67 -12.39 10.91
N THR A 180 -16.52 -13.67 11.30
CA THR A 180 -16.01 -14.06 12.62
C THR A 180 -14.56 -13.59 12.81
N ARG A 181 -13.72 -13.70 11.77
CA ARG A 181 -12.32 -13.24 11.81
C ARG A 181 -12.21 -11.73 11.92
N ILE A 182 -13.04 -10.97 11.21
CA ILE A 182 -13.08 -9.50 11.33
C ILE A 182 -13.47 -9.08 12.75
N GLN A 183 -14.50 -9.71 13.32
CA GLN A 183 -14.92 -9.43 14.70
C GLN A 183 -13.81 -9.77 15.71
N ALA A 184 -13.18 -10.94 15.56
CA ALA A 184 -12.07 -11.35 16.40
C ALA A 184 -10.87 -10.41 16.26
N PHE A 185 -10.54 -9.96 15.04
CA PHE A 185 -9.48 -9.00 14.79
C PHE A 185 -9.74 -7.68 15.52
N ILE A 186 -10.93 -7.09 15.38
CA ILE A 186 -11.31 -5.84 16.07
C ILE A 186 -11.22 -6.02 17.59
N PHE A 187 -11.79 -7.10 18.12
CA PHE A 187 -11.75 -7.42 19.55
C PHE A 187 -10.33 -7.53 20.12
N ASN A 188 -9.39 -8.06 19.33
CA ASN A 188 -7.98 -8.19 19.72
C ASN A 188 -7.22 -6.86 19.58
N VAL A 189 -7.49 -6.08 18.53
CA VAL A 189 -6.95 -4.72 18.38
C VAL A 189 -7.33 -3.86 19.59
N GLU A 190 -8.58 -3.92 20.02
CA GLU A 190 -9.07 -3.18 21.18
C GLU A 190 -8.30 -3.52 22.47
N ARG A 191 -7.91 -4.80 22.65
CA ARG A 191 -7.11 -5.26 23.80
C ARG A 191 -5.66 -4.85 23.72
N LEU A 192 -5.05 -4.97 22.54
CA LEU A 192 -3.69 -4.54 22.30
C LEU A 192 -3.52 -3.04 22.60
N LEU A 193 -4.53 -2.24 22.27
CA LEU A 193 -4.54 -0.80 22.49
C LEU A 193 -5.14 -0.35 23.83
N GLY A 194 -5.59 -1.28 24.69
CA GLY A 194 -6.16 -0.95 26.00
C GLY A 194 -7.46 -0.12 25.94
N THR A 195 -8.25 -0.29 24.88
CA THR A 195 -9.52 0.45 24.69
C THR A 195 -10.72 -0.29 25.24
N LYS A 196 -11.84 0.42 25.41
CA LYS A 196 -13.13 -0.19 25.75
C LYS A 196 -13.59 -1.10 24.61
N SER A 197 -14.14 -2.26 24.97
CA SER A 197 -14.69 -3.19 23.99
C SER A 197 -15.80 -2.54 23.17
N GLY A 198 -15.77 -2.72 21.85
CA GLY A 198 -16.68 -2.15 20.87
C GLY A 198 -16.38 -0.69 20.47
N SER A 199 -15.40 -0.04 21.08
CA SER A 199 -15.08 1.37 20.79
C SER A 199 -14.45 1.58 19.41
N LEU A 200 -13.77 0.57 18.85
CA LEU A 200 -13.12 0.66 17.54
C LEU A 200 -13.95 0.05 16.41
N LEU A 201 -15.06 -0.65 16.73
CA LEU A 201 -15.91 -1.33 15.76
C LEU A 201 -16.35 -0.40 14.61
N SER A 202 -16.87 0.78 14.95
CA SER A 202 -17.36 1.74 13.95
C SER A 202 -16.27 2.35 13.07
N HIS A 203 -15.01 2.32 13.51
CA HIS A 203 -13.87 2.87 12.79
C HIS A 203 -13.17 1.83 11.92
N ILE A 204 -13.12 0.57 12.37
CA ILE A 204 -12.39 -0.51 11.69
C ILE A 204 -13.32 -1.29 10.73
N MET A 205 -14.58 -1.53 11.10
CA MET A 205 -15.50 -2.31 10.26
C MET A 205 -15.64 -1.79 8.81
N PRO A 206 -15.69 -0.47 8.55
CA PRO A 206 -15.76 0.05 7.18
C PRO A 206 -14.58 -0.34 6.28
N LEU A 207 -13.43 -0.69 6.86
CA LEU A 207 -12.25 -1.16 6.10
C LEU A 207 -12.52 -2.47 5.36
N PHE A 208 -13.46 -3.29 5.87
CA PHE A 208 -13.74 -4.63 5.36
C PHE A 208 -15.00 -4.74 4.50
N GLN A 209 -15.77 -3.65 4.37
CA GLN A 209 -17.06 -3.62 3.68
C GLN A 209 -16.96 -3.25 2.19
N LYS A 210 -15.80 -2.79 1.72
CA LYS A 210 -15.66 -2.22 0.36
C LYS A 210 -15.38 -3.24 -0.77
N GLU A 211 -15.39 -4.54 -0.48
CA GLU A 211 -15.10 -5.59 -1.48
C GLU A 211 -16.33 -6.16 -2.20
N SER A 212 -17.55 -5.71 -1.89
CA SER A 212 -18.78 -6.24 -2.50
C SER A 212 -19.24 -5.51 -3.79
N GLY A 213 -18.32 -4.88 -4.53
CA GLY A 213 -18.68 -3.94 -5.59
C GLY A 213 -17.83 -4.02 -6.85
N GLY A 214 -17.56 -5.23 -7.37
CA GLY A 214 -16.70 -5.33 -8.56
C GLY A 214 -16.55 -6.71 -9.20
N ALA A 215 -17.60 -7.52 -9.31
CA ALA A 215 -17.61 -8.65 -10.24
C ALA A 215 -19.05 -9.04 -10.63
N THR A 216 -19.69 -8.20 -11.44
CA THR A 216 -20.81 -8.65 -12.27
C THR A 216 -20.71 -7.99 -13.62
N LYS A 217 -19.86 -8.55 -14.48
CA LYS A 217 -20.16 -8.93 -15.87
C LYS A 217 -18.93 -9.44 -16.59
#